data_AF-A0A420MFQ5-F1
#
_entry.id   AF-A0A420MFQ5-F1
#
_cell.length_a   1.000
_cell.length_b   1.000
_cell.length_c   1.000
_cell.angle_alpha   90.00
_cell.angle_beta   90.00
_cell.angle_gamma   90.00
#
_symmetry.space_group_name_H-M   'P 1'
#
loop_
_entity.id
_entity.type
_entity.pdbx_description
1 polymer ?
#
loop_
_entity_poly.entity_id
_entity_poly.type
_entity_poly.pdbx_seq_one_letter_code
_entity_poly.pdbx_strand_id
1 'polypeptide(L)'
;MFEEKIVDFKPSPGSIPLVGASIVVDQSDYPGVIRAARDLAQDFARVTKGDASPLVVISSESDYDKIQTETAIVVGSVASSGIIKTLAQQVKLDTQAIEGKWETFSTNIIDQPSGKCEKALVIAGSDKRGTIFGIYTLSEQIGVSPWYWWADVPPKHHEELYATEKQTVHGEPSVRHRGIFLNDEAPALTGWVREKFGGYNSKFYVKVFELLLRLKANFLWPAMWPGYPNPGASFFTDDPLNQRFADEYGIVISTSHHEPMQRLSNEWFAENPDGSWNWLTNKQKITEFFEHGASRAKGCDSYFTLGIRGEYDKKMLAEDPAAVVQDAIETQRQVVKKVYGREDAVPQLFAIYKEVQSMFETGRLSVPDDVTLLFQDDNFGTIRRLPTKEEAKRKGGAGVYYHLQYVGDPRSYKWINTNSL
;
A
#
# COMPACT_ATOMS: atom_id res chain seq x y z
N MET A 1 12.23 15.19 -7.71
CA MET A 1 10.92 15.47 -7.13
C MET A 1 10.04 16.02 -8.23
N PHE A 2 8.91 15.37 -8.49
CA PHE A 2 7.99 15.77 -9.56
C PHE A 2 6.82 16.59 -9.00
N GLU A 3 6.65 16.63 -7.68
CA GLU A 3 5.66 17.48 -7.05
C GLU A 3 6.07 18.95 -7.05
N GLU A 4 5.04 19.78 -6.96
CA GLU A 4 5.19 21.18 -6.71
C GLU A 4 5.83 21.44 -5.35
N LYS A 5 6.70 22.44 -5.32
CA LYS A 5 7.47 22.82 -4.15
C LYS A 5 6.58 23.57 -3.15
N ILE A 6 6.55 23.07 -1.91
CA ILE A 6 5.84 23.61 -0.74
C ILE A 6 6.78 24.11 0.36
N VAL A 7 8.08 23.78 0.29
CA VAL A 7 9.10 24.24 1.27
C VAL A 7 10.29 24.89 0.58
N ASP A 8 10.79 25.96 1.19
CA ASP A 8 12.03 26.64 0.87
C ASP A 8 13.01 26.66 2.06
N PHE A 9 14.31 26.81 1.77
CA PHE A 9 15.37 26.89 2.78
C PHE A 9 15.76 28.33 3.13
N LYS A 10 15.00 29.30 2.65
CA LYS A 10 15.14 30.73 2.91
C LYS A 10 13.75 31.36 2.98
N PRO A 11 13.57 32.43 3.77
CA PRO A 11 12.29 33.10 3.81
C PRO A 11 11.98 33.75 2.46
N SER A 12 10.70 33.70 2.07
CA SER A 12 10.12 34.46 0.97
C SER A 12 8.86 35.20 1.45
N PRO A 13 8.37 36.23 0.72
CA PRO A 13 7.14 36.92 1.10
C PRO A 13 5.99 35.94 1.36
N GLY A 14 5.33 36.08 2.51
CA GLY A 14 4.22 35.23 2.92
C GLY A 14 4.57 33.86 3.49
N SER A 15 5.83 33.40 3.33
CA SER A 15 6.28 32.12 3.88
C SER A 15 6.29 32.12 5.41
N ILE A 16 6.15 30.93 6.01
CA ILE A 16 6.14 30.74 7.48
C ILE A 16 7.22 29.77 7.93
N PRO A 17 7.88 30.00 9.07
CA PRO A 17 8.94 29.11 9.56
C PRO A 17 8.35 27.79 10.08
N LEU A 18 8.98 26.67 9.71
CA LEU A 18 8.54 25.33 10.10
C LEU A 18 9.39 24.72 11.22
N VAL A 19 10.63 25.19 11.41
CA VAL A 19 11.50 24.69 12.49
C VAL A 19 10.92 25.11 13.84
N GLY A 20 10.67 24.13 14.71
CA GLY A 20 10.02 24.35 16.01
C GLY A 20 8.49 24.48 15.97
N ALA A 21 7.88 24.45 14.79
CA ALA A 21 6.42 24.45 14.66
C ALA A 21 5.82 23.15 15.24
N SER A 22 4.69 23.27 15.93
CA SER A 22 3.94 22.09 16.39
C SER A 22 3.28 21.37 15.22
N ILE A 23 3.38 20.05 15.16
CA ILE A 23 2.57 19.22 14.26
C ILE A 23 1.28 18.88 14.99
N VAL A 24 0.14 19.24 14.42
CA VAL A 24 -1.19 19.07 15.01
C VAL A 24 -1.96 18.04 14.21
N VAL A 25 -2.48 17.01 14.90
CA VAL A 25 -3.30 15.96 14.31
C VAL A 25 -4.50 15.65 15.20
N ASP A 26 -5.63 15.30 14.60
CA ASP A 26 -6.83 14.91 15.32
C ASP A 26 -6.77 13.43 15.75
N GLN A 27 -7.15 13.15 17.01
CA GLN A 27 -7.26 11.81 17.58
C GLN A 27 -8.34 10.97 16.87
N SER A 28 -9.35 11.61 16.27
CA SER A 28 -10.38 10.94 15.46
C SER A 28 -9.95 10.64 14.03
N ASP A 29 -8.77 11.11 13.60
CA ASP A 29 -8.24 10.75 12.28
C ASP A 29 -7.74 9.29 12.24
N TYR A 30 -7.40 8.81 11.06
CA TYR A 30 -6.90 7.46 10.88
C TYR A 30 -5.61 7.22 11.70
N PRO A 31 -5.47 6.08 12.39
CA PRO A 31 -4.24 5.78 13.15
C PRO A 31 -2.95 5.88 12.32
N GLY A 32 -3.00 5.49 11.03
CA GLY A 32 -1.89 5.63 10.08
C GLY A 32 -1.47 7.08 9.82
N VAL A 33 -2.40 8.03 9.87
CA VAL A 33 -2.13 9.48 9.75
C VAL A 33 -1.40 9.99 10.99
N ILE A 34 -1.90 9.67 12.19
CA ILE A 34 -1.27 10.04 13.46
C ILE A 34 0.16 9.46 13.54
N ARG A 35 0.33 8.23 13.07
CA ARG A 35 1.63 7.57 12.97
C ARG A 35 2.57 8.30 11.99
N ALA A 36 2.11 8.64 10.77
CA ALA A 36 2.92 9.38 9.81
C ALA A 36 3.27 10.80 10.32
N ALA A 37 2.40 11.45 11.09
CA ALA A 37 2.70 12.72 11.75
C ALA A 37 3.85 12.60 12.77
N ARG A 38 3.96 11.46 13.49
CA ARG A 38 5.13 11.14 14.33
C ARG A 38 6.40 10.97 13.51
N ASP A 39 6.31 10.33 12.34
CA ASP A 39 7.46 10.20 11.45
C ASP A 39 7.95 11.58 10.97
N LEU A 40 7.03 12.46 10.60
CA LEU A 40 7.34 13.84 10.22
C LEU A 40 8.03 14.60 11.36
N ALA A 41 7.55 14.47 12.60
CA ALA A 41 8.19 15.08 13.76
C ALA A 41 9.66 14.64 13.90
N GLN A 42 9.93 13.35 13.69
CA GLN A 42 11.28 12.80 13.70
C GLN A 42 12.09 13.21 12.47
N ASP A 43 11.45 13.40 11.32
CA ASP A 43 12.10 13.88 10.09
C ASP A 43 12.61 15.32 10.26
N PHE A 44 11.89 16.18 10.99
CA PHE A 44 12.42 17.49 11.41
C PHE A 44 13.68 17.35 12.26
N ALA A 45 13.71 16.47 13.28
CA ALA A 45 14.90 16.23 14.09
C ALA A 45 16.10 15.78 13.24
N ARG A 46 15.86 14.90 12.26
CA ARG A 46 16.89 14.39 11.33
C ARG A 46 17.52 15.52 10.50
N VAL A 47 16.70 16.44 10.02
CA VAL A 47 17.12 17.55 9.14
C VAL A 47 17.78 18.67 9.95
N THR A 48 17.18 19.08 11.06
CA THR A 48 17.69 20.20 11.87
C THR A 48 18.83 19.77 12.79
N LYS A 49 19.04 18.46 12.99
CA LYS A 49 19.93 17.89 14.03
C LYS A 49 19.58 18.38 15.44
N GLY A 50 18.32 18.76 15.65
CA GLY A 50 17.78 19.19 16.93
C GLY A 50 16.74 18.21 17.46
N ASP A 51 15.85 18.70 18.31
CA ASP A 51 14.72 17.94 18.83
C ASP A 51 13.66 17.71 17.76
N ALA A 52 12.86 16.65 17.96
CA ALA A 52 11.68 16.42 17.14
C ALA A 52 10.64 17.53 17.34
N SER A 53 9.96 17.91 16.26
CA SER A 53 8.87 18.88 16.36
C SER A 53 7.79 18.40 17.34
N PRO A 54 7.24 19.27 18.20
CA PRO A 54 6.18 18.87 19.13
C PRO A 54 4.97 18.30 18.39
N LEU A 55 4.54 17.09 18.76
CA LEU A 55 3.30 16.52 18.25
C LEU A 55 2.16 16.79 19.22
N VAL A 56 1.15 17.54 18.76
CA VAL A 56 -0.05 17.87 19.52
C VAL A 56 -1.21 17.05 18.96
N VAL A 57 -1.68 16.08 19.76
CA VAL A 57 -2.87 15.30 19.44
C VAL A 57 -4.07 15.92 20.14
N ILE A 58 -5.04 16.35 19.35
CA ILE A 58 -6.26 17.02 19.83
C ILE A 58 -7.46 16.09 19.66
N SER A 59 -8.45 16.18 20.54
CA SER A 59 -9.69 15.37 20.45
C SER A 59 -10.95 16.21 20.21
N SER A 60 -10.87 17.53 20.39
CA SER A 60 -11.98 18.46 20.17
C SER A 60 -11.48 19.90 20.12
N GLU A 61 -12.35 20.86 19.81
CA GLU A 61 -12.00 22.29 19.79
C GLU A 61 -11.50 22.82 21.13
N SER A 62 -11.91 22.24 22.27
CA SER A 62 -11.39 22.65 23.58
C SER A 62 -9.91 22.34 23.77
N ASP A 63 -9.34 21.48 22.94
CA ASP A 63 -7.93 21.16 22.94
C ASP A 63 -7.09 22.12 22.08
N TYR A 64 -7.71 23.07 21.36
CA TYR A 64 -6.98 24.04 20.54
C TYR A 64 -6.05 24.93 21.36
N ASP A 65 -6.36 25.14 22.64
CA ASP A 65 -5.48 25.81 23.59
C ASP A 65 -4.18 25.01 23.85
N LYS A 66 -4.07 23.73 23.46
CA LYS A 66 -2.80 22.98 23.52
C LYS A 66 -1.81 23.42 22.44
N ILE A 67 -2.28 24.13 21.40
CA ILE A 67 -1.45 24.65 20.30
C ILE A 67 -0.83 25.98 20.77
N GLN A 68 0.33 25.86 21.43
CA GLN A 68 1.02 26.99 22.07
C GLN A 68 2.12 27.62 21.20
N THR A 69 2.15 27.33 19.90
CA THR A 69 3.12 27.88 18.94
C THR A 69 2.47 28.89 17.99
N GLU A 70 3.21 29.94 17.63
CA GLU A 70 2.75 30.96 16.66
C GLU A 70 2.55 30.36 15.26
N THR A 71 3.43 29.42 14.87
CA THR A 71 3.30 28.64 13.64
C THR A 71 3.04 27.16 13.94
N ALA A 72 2.17 26.52 13.16
CA ALA A 72 1.89 25.09 13.25
C ALA A 72 1.83 24.39 11.88
N ILE A 73 1.91 23.07 11.90
CA ILE A 73 1.63 22.20 10.76
C ILE A 73 0.38 21.39 11.11
N VAL A 74 -0.76 21.71 10.51
CA VAL A 74 -2.02 21.01 10.76
C VAL A 74 -2.20 19.92 9.71
N VAL A 75 -2.37 18.68 10.14
CA VAL A 75 -2.48 17.54 9.23
C VAL A 75 -3.78 16.79 9.49
N GLY A 76 -4.50 16.45 8.42
CA GLY A 76 -5.61 15.52 8.57
C GLY A 76 -6.30 15.12 7.27
N SER A 77 -7.21 14.15 7.39
CA SER A 77 -8.10 13.73 6.31
C SER A 77 -9.42 14.49 6.35
N VAL A 78 -9.95 14.84 5.17
CA VAL A 78 -11.28 15.48 5.05
C VAL A 78 -12.36 14.56 5.63
N ALA A 79 -12.21 13.25 5.45
CA ALA A 79 -13.18 12.25 5.89
C ALA A 79 -13.26 12.11 7.43
N SER A 80 -12.15 12.25 8.17
CA SER A 80 -12.09 11.84 9.59
C SER A 80 -11.62 12.93 10.56
N SER A 81 -10.80 13.90 10.13
CA SER A 81 -10.24 14.92 11.02
C SER A 81 -11.25 16.02 11.35
N GLY A 82 -11.54 16.24 12.64
CA GLY A 82 -12.42 17.29 13.14
C GLY A 82 -11.88 18.69 12.90
N ILE A 83 -10.58 18.93 13.10
CA ILE A 83 -9.96 20.23 12.81
C ILE A 83 -10.02 20.58 11.31
N ILE A 84 -9.75 19.62 10.41
CA ILE A 84 -9.85 19.87 8.95
C ILE A 84 -11.29 20.20 8.56
N LYS A 85 -12.28 19.47 9.09
CA LYS A 85 -13.71 19.75 8.87
C LYS A 85 -14.11 21.14 9.37
N THR A 86 -13.62 21.52 10.55
CA THR A 86 -13.90 22.85 11.13
C THR A 86 -13.33 23.97 10.25
N LEU A 87 -12.07 23.83 9.81
CA LEU A 87 -11.41 24.80 8.93
C LEU A 87 -12.12 24.92 7.58
N ALA A 88 -12.61 23.80 7.02
CA ALA A 88 -13.40 23.80 5.79
C ALA A 88 -14.76 24.49 5.98
N GLN A 89 -15.47 24.22 7.09
CA GLN A 89 -16.75 24.85 7.42
C GLN A 89 -16.63 26.36 7.64
N GLN A 90 -15.50 26.82 8.20
CA GLN A 90 -15.20 28.24 8.36
C GLN A 90 -14.73 28.93 7.06
N VAL A 91 -14.70 28.20 5.93
CA VAL A 91 -14.23 28.70 4.63
C VAL A 91 -12.77 29.18 4.68
N LYS A 92 -11.98 28.65 5.62
CA LYS A 92 -10.53 28.91 5.73
C LYS A 92 -9.71 27.94 4.89
N LEU A 93 -10.27 26.79 4.56
CA LEU A 93 -9.64 25.74 3.76
C LEU A 93 -10.60 25.28 2.66
N ASP A 94 -10.20 25.44 1.41
CA ASP A 94 -10.94 24.86 0.28
C ASP A 94 -10.53 23.39 0.07
N THR A 95 -11.46 22.48 0.33
CA THR A 95 -11.28 21.04 0.14
C THR A 95 -11.95 20.51 -1.13
N GLN A 96 -12.64 21.36 -1.92
CA GLN A 96 -13.40 20.91 -3.11
C GLN A 96 -12.49 20.22 -4.13
N ALA A 97 -11.24 20.67 -4.24
CA ALA A 97 -10.28 20.10 -5.17
C ALA A 97 -9.86 18.66 -4.81
N ILE A 98 -10.09 18.19 -3.59
CA ILE A 98 -9.63 16.88 -3.10
C ILE A 98 -10.76 15.96 -2.60
N GLU A 99 -11.89 16.52 -2.19
CA GLU A 99 -12.99 15.75 -1.60
C GLU A 99 -13.53 14.66 -2.54
N GLY A 100 -13.68 13.44 -2.02
CA GLY A 100 -14.15 12.27 -2.77
C GLY A 100 -13.15 11.66 -3.77
N LYS A 101 -11.97 12.25 -3.95
CA LYS A 101 -10.93 11.75 -4.86
C LYS A 101 -10.05 10.69 -4.21
N TRP A 102 -9.47 9.81 -5.03
CA TRP A 102 -8.56 8.76 -4.57
C TRP A 102 -7.15 9.31 -4.27
N GLU A 103 -6.69 9.13 -3.04
CA GLU A 103 -5.30 9.39 -2.62
C GLU A 103 -4.74 10.77 -3.02
N THR A 104 -5.60 11.78 -2.97
CA THR A 104 -5.30 13.16 -3.34
C THR A 104 -5.03 13.96 -2.07
N PHE A 105 -4.20 14.99 -2.15
CA PHE A 105 -4.01 15.93 -1.05
C PHE A 105 -3.74 17.35 -1.54
N SER A 106 -3.92 18.30 -0.65
CA SER A 106 -3.57 19.70 -0.87
C SER A 106 -2.76 20.24 0.29
N THR A 107 -1.92 21.23 -0.02
CA THR A 107 -1.26 22.04 1.00
C THR A 107 -1.69 23.49 0.88
N ASN A 108 -1.89 24.17 1.99
CA ASN A 108 -2.17 25.61 1.99
C ASN A 108 -1.65 26.26 3.26
N ILE A 109 -1.25 27.53 3.19
CA ILE A 109 -1.05 28.34 4.40
C ILE A 109 -2.37 29.02 4.74
N ILE A 110 -2.78 28.94 6.01
CA ILE A 110 -3.96 29.64 6.51
C ILE A 110 -3.59 30.53 7.70
N ASP A 111 -4.29 31.64 7.82
CA ASP A 111 -4.18 32.53 8.97
C ASP A 111 -5.17 32.09 10.08
N GLN A 112 -4.72 32.21 11.33
CA GLN A 112 -5.47 31.97 12.56
C GLN A 112 -6.26 30.65 12.53
N PRO A 113 -5.58 29.49 12.39
CA PRO A 113 -6.24 28.19 12.37
C PRO A 113 -7.00 27.91 13.68
N SER A 114 -6.39 28.20 14.83
CA SER A 114 -6.99 28.06 16.16
C SER A 114 -6.03 28.51 17.28
N GLY A 115 -6.55 28.78 18.48
CA GLY A 115 -5.75 29.03 19.68
C GLY A 115 -4.79 30.24 19.54
N LYS A 116 -3.54 30.06 19.97
CA LYS A 116 -2.46 31.06 19.82
C LYS A 116 -1.74 30.98 18.47
N CYS A 117 -2.12 30.07 17.59
CA CYS A 117 -1.48 29.89 16.30
C CYS A 117 -1.94 30.98 15.34
N GLU A 118 -0.99 31.78 14.86
CA GLU A 118 -1.24 32.89 13.93
C GLU A 118 -1.28 32.39 12.49
N LYS A 119 -0.45 31.41 12.14
CA LYS A 119 -0.40 30.81 10.80
C LYS A 119 -0.13 29.31 10.85
N ALA A 120 -0.73 28.55 9.95
CA ALA A 120 -0.40 27.14 9.79
C ALA A 120 -0.24 26.72 8.34
N LEU A 121 0.73 25.83 8.12
CA LEU A 121 0.73 24.97 6.94
C LEU A 121 -0.28 23.85 7.18
N VAL A 122 -1.33 23.81 6.38
CA VAL A 122 -2.33 22.73 6.40
C VAL A 122 -1.97 21.71 5.34
N ILE A 123 -1.91 20.44 5.72
CA ILE A 123 -1.85 19.27 4.82
C ILE A 123 -3.17 18.52 4.96
N ALA A 124 -4.05 18.69 3.96
CA ALA A 124 -5.36 18.05 3.93
C ALA A 124 -5.36 16.94 2.86
N GLY A 125 -5.71 15.72 3.25
CA GLY A 125 -5.88 14.60 2.32
C GLY A 125 -7.34 14.24 2.11
N SER A 126 -7.65 13.73 0.92
CA SER A 126 -8.99 13.24 0.57
C SER A 126 -9.39 12.01 1.40
N ASP A 127 -8.41 11.16 1.68
CA ASP A 127 -8.52 9.91 2.43
C ASP A 127 -7.25 9.66 3.27
N LYS A 128 -7.22 8.52 4.00
CA LYS A 128 -6.09 8.08 4.82
C LYS A 128 -4.74 8.18 4.11
N ARG A 129 -4.65 7.69 2.86
CA ARG A 129 -3.39 7.60 2.12
C ARG A 129 -3.03 8.93 1.47
N GLY A 130 -4.00 9.68 0.96
CA GLY A 130 -3.79 11.06 0.50
C GLY A 130 -3.13 11.92 1.59
N THR A 131 -3.64 11.87 2.82
CA THR A 131 -3.03 12.60 3.95
C THR A 131 -1.61 12.14 4.23
N ILE A 132 -1.37 10.81 4.28
CA ILE A 132 -0.03 10.25 4.50
C ILE A 132 0.96 10.66 3.39
N PHE A 133 0.53 10.67 2.13
CA PHE A 133 1.37 11.11 1.02
C PHE A 133 1.71 12.60 1.11
N GLY A 134 0.77 13.45 1.54
CA GLY A 134 1.06 14.86 1.81
C GLY A 134 2.09 15.06 2.92
N ILE A 135 2.00 14.28 4.00
CA ILE A 135 3.00 14.28 5.08
C ILE A 135 4.39 13.90 4.53
N TYR A 136 4.49 12.80 3.77
CA TYR A 136 5.78 12.36 3.25
C TYR A 136 6.32 13.22 2.10
N THR A 137 5.47 13.92 1.35
CA THR A 137 5.93 14.97 0.44
C THR A 137 6.62 16.10 1.20
N LEU A 138 6.08 16.51 2.37
CA LEU A 138 6.78 17.47 3.23
C LEU A 138 8.10 16.89 3.75
N SER A 139 8.12 15.65 4.26
CA SER A 139 9.35 14.96 4.70
C SER A 139 10.43 14.94 3.61
N GLU A 140 10.06 14.60 2.38
CA GLU A 140 11.01 14.58 1.25
C GLU A 140 11.53 15.99 0.94
N GLN A 141 10.66 17.00 0.93
CA GLN A 141 11.01 18.38 0.63
C GLN A 141 11.90 19.04 1.68
N ILE A 142 11.76 18.69 2.96
CA ILE A 142 12.69 19.16 4.01
C ILE A 142 14.05 18.45 3.94
N GLY A 143 14.19 17.38 3.16
CA GLY A 143 15.47 16.73 2.88
C GLY A 143 15.61 15.29 3.37
N VAL A 144 14.52 14.61 3.76
CA VAL A 144 14.54 13.19 4.14
C VAL A 144 14.17 12.31 2.95
N SER A 145 15.17 11.64 2.36
CA SER A 145 14.96 10.67 1.29
C SER A 145 14.06 9.50 1.75
N PRO A 146 13.15 8.96 0.91
CA PRO A 146 12.47 7.69 1.16
C PRO A 146 13.42 6.54 1.53
N TRP A 147 14.67 6.63 1.06
CA TRP A 147 15.73 5.64 1.23
C TRP A 147 16.64 5.89 2.44
N TYR A 148 16.29 6.82 3.34
CA TYR A 148 17.16 7.21 4.47
C TYR A 148 17.57 6.02 5.35
N TRP A 149 16.69 5.04 5.51
CA TRP A 149 16.94 3.83 6.30
C TRP A 149 17.28 2.61 5.43
N TRP A 150 16.65 2.50 4.26
CA TRP A 150 16.81 1.32 3.38
C TRP A 150 18.11 1.33 2.57
N ALA A 151 18.73 2.50 2.38
CA ALA A 151 20.00 2.65 1.69
C ALA A 151 20.90 3.70 2.35
N ASP A 152 20.72 3.93 3.66
CA ASP A 152 21.53 4.83 4.49
C ASP A 152 21.73 6.25 3.92
N VAL A 153 20.76 6.75 3.14
CA VAL A 153 20.87 8.08 2.52
C VAL A 153 20.78 9.15 3.63
N PRO A 154 21.85 9.92 3.90
CA PRO A 154 21.84 10.85 5.01
C PRO A 154 20.84 12.00 4.73
N PRO A 155 19.96 12.34 5.70
CA PRO A 155 19.14 13.53 5.63
C PRO A 155 19.98 14.78 5.43
N LYS A 156 19.55 15.67 4.52
CA LYS A 156 20.25 16.94 4.27
C LYS A 156 20.01 17.88 5.45
N HIS A 157 21.08 18.47 5.98
CA HIS A 157 20.97 19.37 7.11
C HIS A 157 20.48 20.76 6.68
N HIS A 158 19.46 21.26 7.38
CA HIS A 158 18.92 22.60 7.18
C HIS A 158 18.58 23.23 8.54
N GLU A 159 19.13 24.42 8.82
CA GLU A 159 18.82 25.21 10.03
C GLU A 159 17.48 25.94 9.90
N GLU A 160 17.10 26.30 8.67
CA GLU A 160 15.88 27.02 8.37
C GLU A 160 15.04 26.28 7.33
N LEU A 161 13.73 26.20 7.58
CA LEU A 161 12.72 25.59 6.72
C LEU A 161 11.51 26.51 6.71
N TYR A 162 11.02 26.88 5.53
CA TYR A 162 9.88 27.78 5.38
C TYR A 162 8.84 27.16 4.45
N ALA A 163 7.58 27.08 4.87
CA ALA A 163 6.50 26.74 3.94
C ALA A 163 6.22 27.93 3.02
N THR A 164 6.11 27.69 1.72
CA THR A 164 5.85 28.74 0.73
C THR A 164 4.38 29.15 0.73
N GLU A 165 4.08 30.43 0.51
CA GLU A 165 2.70 30.95 0.39
C GLU A 165 2.08 30.54 -0.95
N LYS A 166 1.74 29.26 -1.04
CA LYS A 166 1.16 28.67 -2.24
C LYS A 166 0.22 27.52 -1.88
N GLN A 167 -0.99 27.58 -2.42
CA GLN A 167 -1.84 26.41 -2.45
C GLN A 167 -1.33 25.44 -3.50
N THR A 168 -1.10 24.19 -3.11
CA THR A 168 -0.79 23.09 -4.05
C THR A 168 -1.86 22.02 -3.93
N VAL A 169 -2.16 21.36 -5.05
CA VAL A 169 -3.07 20.22 -5.10
C VAL A 169 -2.38 19.11 -5.87
N HIS A 170 -2.13 17.99 -5.19
CA HIS A 170 -1.63 16.79 -5.81
C HIS A 170 -2.81 15.90 -6.19
N GLY A 171 -3.10 15.81 -7.50
CA GLY A 171 -4.20 15.02 -8.05
C GLY A 171 -4.11 13.51 -7.80
N GLU A 172 -5.12 12.79 -8.28
CA GLU A 172 -5.18 11.33 -8.19
C GLU A 172 -3.97 10.67 -8.88
N PRO A 173 -3.42 9.58 -8.31
CA PRO A 173 -2.37 8.85 -8.98
C PRO A 173 -2.90 8.21 -10.26
N SER A 174 -2.12 8.25 -11.35
CA SER A 174 -2.49 7.65 -12.63
C SER A 174 -2.74 6.14 -12.56
N VAL A 175 -2.18 5.47 -11.55
CA VAL A 175 -2.36 4.04 -11.27
C VAL A 175 -2.87 3.88 -9.83
N ARG A 176 -4.02 3.21 -9.68
CA ARG A 176 -4.74 3.12 -8.41
C ARG A 176 -4.04 2.27 -7.34
N HIS A 177 -3.45 1.14 -7.75
CA HIS A 177 -2.69 0.24 -6.86
C HIS A 177 -1.26 0.11 -7.38
N ARG A 178 -0.29 0.47 -6.52
CA ARG A 178 1.13 0.60 -6.89
C ARG A 178 1.94 -0.07 -5.80
N GLY A 179 2.81 -1.00 -6.16
CA GLY A 179 3.40 -1.86 -5.15
C GLY A 179 4.58 -2.69 -5.64
N ILE A 180 5.02 -3.55 -4.73
CA ILE A 180 6.09 -4.51 -4.97
C ILE A 180 5.63 -5.92 -4.58
N PHE A 181 6.37 -6.91 -5.07
CA PHE A 181 6.33 -8.27 -4.58
C PHE A 181 7.69 -8.62 -3.99
N LEU A 182 7.74 -8.96 -2.71
CA LEU A 182 8.94 -9.53 -2.10
C LEU A 182 9.00 -11.02 -2.48
N ASN A 183 9.86 -11.36 -3.45
CA ASN A 183 9.98 -12.70 -3.99
C ASN A 183 11.45 -13.11 -4.18
N ASP A 184 11.66 -14.41 -4.40
CA ASP A 184 12.95 -15.09 -4.47
C ASP A 184 13.88 -14.73 -3.31
N GLU A 185 13.29 -14.51 -2.15
CA GLU A 185 13.87 -13.87 -0.98
C GLU A 185 15.01 -14.66 -0.34
N ALA A 186 15.08 -15.97 -0.58
CA ALA A 186 16.13 -16.82 -0.05
C ALA A 186 17.33 -16.94 -1.03
N PRO A 187 18.58 -16.89 -0.55
CA PRO A 187 18.96 -16.77 0.86
C PRO A 187 19.09 -15.31 1.37
N ALA A 188 19.13 -14.32 0.48
CA ALA A 188 19.59 -12.96 0.83
C ALA A 188 18.66 -12.23 1.82
N LEU A 189 17.43 -11.92 1.40
CA LEU A 189 16.46 -11.21 2.24
C LEU A 189 16.08 -12.08 3.44
N THR A 190 15.87 -13.39 3.26
CA THR A 190 15.54 -14.30 4.36
C THR A 190 16.62 -14.34 5.43
N GLY A 191 17.90 -14.41 5.05
CA GLY A 191 19.02 -14.38 5.98
C GLY A 191 19.06 -13.07 6.77
N TRP A 192 18.96 -11.93 6.07
CA TRP A 192 18.98 -10.61 6.70
C TRP A 192 17.79 -10.36 7.63
N VAL A 193 16.57 -10.73 7.21
CA VAL A 193 15.36 -10.57 8.02
C VAL A 193 15.46 -11.40 9.31
N ARG A 194 15.99 -12.62 9.22
CA ARG A 194 16.18 -13.46 10.41
C ARG A 194 17.23 -12.90 11.35
N GLU A 195 18.34 -12.37 10.82
CA GLU A 195 19.38 -11.74 11.63
C GLU A 195 18.86 -10.49 12.34
N LYS A 196 18.13 -9.61 11.63
CA LYS A 196 17.73 -8.29 12.15
C LYS A 196 16.41 -8.27 12.91
N PHE A 197 15.46 -9.14 12.55
CA PHE A 197 14.09 -9.12 13.07
C PHE A 197 13.62 -10.45 13.66
N GLY A 198 14.38 -11.54 13.47
CA GLY A 198 14.01 -12.90 13.90
C GLY A 198 13.07 -13.63 12.94
N GLY A 199 12.58 -12.99 11.88
CA GLY A 199 11.65 -13.56 10.90
C GLY A 199 10.78 -12.49 10.23
N TYR A 200 9.92 -12.91 9.31
CA TYR A 200 8.98 -12.05 8.57
C TYR A 200 7.78 -11.63 9.43
N ASN A 201 8.07 -10.96 10.55
CA ASN A 201 7.09 -10.45 11.50
C ASN A 201 6.82 -8.95 11.30
N SER A 202 5.93 -8.41 12.13
CA SER A 202 5.48 -7.02 12.01
C SER A 202 6.61 -6.00 12.13
N LYS A 203 7.68 -6.30 12.88
CA LYS A 203 8.86 -5.40 13.01
C LYS A 203 9.60 -5.20 11.69
N PHE A 204 9.66 -6.24 10.86
CA PHE A 204 10.20 -6.15 9.49
C PHE A 204 9.21 -5.42 8.59
N TYR A 205 7.95 -5.86 8.57
CA TYR A 205 6.98 -5.34 7.61
C TYR A 205 6.66 -3.86 7.79
N VAL A 206 6.66 -3.32 9.01
CA VAL A 206 6.48 -1.87 9.19
C VAL A 206 7.57 -1.03 8.52
N LYS A 207 8.79 -1.57 8.35
CA LYS A 207 9.85 -0.92 7.58
C LYS A 207 9.56 -0.93 6.08
N VAL A 208 8.96 -2.01 5.58
CA VAL A 208 8.52 -2.11 4.19
C VAL A 208 7.34 -1.16 3.94
N PHE A 209 6.36 -1.12 4.85
CA PHE A 209 5.19 -0.25 4.74
C PHE A 209 5.58 1.22 4.74
N GLU A 210 6.49 1.64 5.62
CA GLU A 210 7.01 3.02 5.65
C GLU A 210 7.66 3.40 4.31
N LEU A 211 8.53 2.54 3.76
CA LEU A 211 9.17 2.79 2.46
C LEU A 211 8.15 2.93 1.34
N LEU A 212 7.19 2.00 1.25
CA LEU A 212 6.15 2.05 0.23
C LEU A 212 5.39 3.38 0.30
N LEU A 213 4.95 3.79 1.49
CA LEU A 213 4.21 5.05 1.64
C LEU A 213 5.07 6.28 1.31
N ARG A 214 6.36 6.29 1.69
CA ARG A 214 7.29 7.36 1.32
C ARG A 214 7.54 7.43 -0.19
N LEU A 215 7.45 6.30 -0.89
CA LEU A 215 7.46 6.21 -2.36
C LEU A 215 6.08 6.41 -3.00
N LYS A 216 5.07 6.79 -2.21
CA LYS A 216 3.66 6.93 -2.60
C LYS A 216 3.03 5.66 -3.20
N ALA A 217 3.55 4.50 -2.83
CA ALA A 217 2.98 3.19 -3.10
C ALA A 217 1.96 2.79 -2.02
N ASN A 218 1.08 1.85 -2.34
CA ASN A 218 -0.03 1.44 -1.47
C ASN A 218 -0.34 -0.05 -1.52
N PHE A 219 0.44 -0.87 -2.22
CA PHE A 219 0.12 -2.27 -2.48
C PHE A 219 1.33 -3.17 -2.21
N LEU A 220 1.09 -4.37 -1.67
CA LEU A 220 2.15 -5.34 -1.38
C LEU A 220 1.68 -6.77 -1.61
N TRP A 221 2.50 -7.54 -2.31
CA TRP A 221 2.56 -8.99 -2.17
C TRP A 221 3.71 -9.36 -1.21
N PRO A 222 3.42 -9.99 -0.06
CA PRO A 222 4.43 -10.29 0.93
C PRO A 222 5.29 -11.50 0.50
N ALA A 223 6.45 -11.64 1.16
CA ALA A 223 7.28 -12.84 1.10
C ALA A 223 6.45 -14.11 1.36
N MET A 224 6.65 -15.11 0.50
CA MET A 224 5.82 -16.31 0.47
C MET A 224 6.58 -17.57 0.04
N TRP A 225 7.88 -17.48 -0.30
CA TRP A 225 8.58 -18.61 -0.89
C TRP A 225 8.54 -19.83 0.04
N PRO A 226 8.35 -21.04 -0.53
CA PRO A 226 8.63 -22.25 0.21
C PRO A 226 10.13 -22.33 0.47
N GLY A 227 10.55 -22.48 1.72
CA GLY A 227 11.98 -22.49 2.02
C GLY A 227 12.35 -22.42 3.49
N TYR A 228 13.62 -22.14 3.78
CA TYR A 228 14.17 -22.24 5.13
C TYR A 228 13.84 -21.02 6.04
N PRO A 229 13.33 -21.23 7.26
CA PRO A 229 12.97 -22.52 7.84
C PRO A 229 11.63 -22.99 7.27
N ASN A 230 11.54 -24.27 6.90
CA ASN A 230 10.32 -24.83 6.32
C ASN A 230 9.12 -24.57 7.27
N PRO A 231 7.94 -24.20 6.74
CA PRO A 231 7.57 -24.19 5.32
C PRO A 231 8.02 -22.94 4.53
N GLY A 232 8.57 -21.91 5.16
CA GLY A 232 8.93 -20.64 4.52
C GLY A 232 8.18 -19.47 5.12
N ALA A 233 8.12 -18.34 4.42
CA ALA A 233 7.42 -17.15 4.89
C ALA A 233 5.90 -17.30 4.72
N SER A 234 5.12 -16.96 5.75
CA SER A 234 3.66 -16.98 5.72
C SER A 234 3.09 -15.73 6.39
N PHE A 235 3.02 -14.62 5.65
CA PHE A 235 2.61 -13.29 6.15
C PHE A 235 1.47 -13.29 7.17
N PHE A 236 0.39 -14.02 6.90
CA PHE A 236 -0.80 -14.00 7.74
C PHE A 236 -0.70 -14.82 9.03
N THR A 237 0.23 -15.78 9.10
CA THR A 237 0.35 -16.72 10.23
C THR A 237 1.65 -16.54 11.01
N ASP A 238 2.69 -15.98 10.41
CA ASP A 238 3.98 -15.72 11.06
C ASP A 238 3.85 -14.68 12.19
N ASP A 239 2.98 -13.68 12.01
CA ASP A 239 2.61 -12.69 13.02
C ASP A 239 1.21 -12.14 12.72
N PRO A 240 0.20 -12.29 13.59
CA PRO A 240 -1.15 -11.76 13.35
C PRO A 240 -1.18 -10.23 13.23
N LEU A 241 -0.14 -9.52 13.72
CA LEU A 241 -0.03 -8.08 13.56
C LEU A 241 0.36 -7.66 12.14
N ASN A 242 0.88 -8.55 11.31
CA ASN A 242 1.29 -8.23 9.93
C ASN A 242 0.14 -7.61 9.13
N GLN A 243 -1.00 -8.32 9.04
CA GLN A 243 -2.16 -7.85 8.29
C GLN A 243 -2.82 -6.62 8.94
N ARG A 244 -2.91 -6.62 10.28
CA ARG A 244 -3.49 -5.49 11.01
C ARG A 244 -2.67 -4.21 10.81
N PHE A 245 -1.35 -4.28 10.90
CA PHE A 245 -0.48 -3.12 10.70
C PHE A 245 -0.42 -2.69 9.24
N ALA A 246 -0.54 -3.62 8.28
CA ALA A 246 -0.71 -3.22 6.88
C ALA A 246 -1.94 -2.33 6.70
N ASP A 247 -3.10 -2.76 7.23
CA ASP A 247 -4.32 -1.94 7.20
C ASP A 247 -4.14 -0.60 7.92
N GLU A 248 -3.55 -0.62 9.13
CA GLU A 248 -3.31 0.59 9.94
C GLU A 248 -2.43 1.60 9.19
N TYR A 249 -1.36 1.14 8.55
CA TYR A 249 -0.46 1.95 7.71
C TYR A 249 -1.14 2.40 6.41
N GLY A 250 -2.14 1.66 5.93
CA GLY A 250 -2.82 1.89 4.66
C GLY A 250 -2.24 1.10 3.49
N ILE A 251 -1.48 0.03 3.71
CA ILE A 251 -1.02 -0.87 2.65
C ILE A 251 -2.11 -1.89 2.33
N VAL A 252 -2.55 -1.90 1.07
CA VAL A 252 -3.44 -2.92 0.52
C VAL A 252 -2.66 -4.23 0.39
N ILE A 253 -3.11 -5.28 1.08
CA ILE A 253 -2.49 -6.60 1.00
C ILE A 253 -3.18 -7.46 -0.05
N SER A 254 -2.38 -8.05 -0.91
CA SER A 254 -2.78 -9.06 -1.86
C SER A 254 -1.78 -10.20 -1.81
N THR A 255 -2.09 -11.29 -2.50
CA THR A 255 -1.25 -12.47 -2.61
C THR A 255 -0.85 -12.69 -4.06
N SER A 256 0.23 -13.45 -4.29
CA SER A 256 0.67 -13.73 -5.65
C SER A 256 -0.41 -14.46 -6.46
N HIS A 257 -0.26 -14.48 -7.79
CA HIS A 257 -1.30 -14.97 -8.70
C HIS A 257 -1.69 -16.45 -8.55
N HIS A 258 -0.92 -17.24 -7.83
CA HIS A 258 -1.24 -18.65 -7.53
C HIS A 258 -1.65 -18.88 -6.07
N GLU A 259 -1.89 -17.82 -5.32
CA GLU A 259 -2.23 -17.84 -3.89
C GLU A 259 -3.62 -17.22 -3.66
N PRO A 260 -4.68 -17.88 -4.10
CA PRO A 260 -6.00 -17.27 -4.12
C PRO A 260 -6.59 -17.02 -2.72
N MET A 261 -7.54 -16.09 -2.65
CA MET A 261 -8.43 -15.89 -1.50
C MET A 261 -7.73 -15.52 -0.19
N GLN A 262 -6.67 -14.70 -0.26
CA GLN A 262 -5.92 -14.23 0.90
C GLN A 262 -5.32 -15.38 1.73
N ARG A 263 -4.85 -16.43 1.03
CA ARG A 263 -4.18 -17.59 1.61
C ARG A 263 -2.89 -17.89 0.86
N LEU A 264 -1.81 -18.05 1.61
CA LEU A 264 -0.50 -18.38 1.04
C LEU A 264 -0.33 -19.88 0.85
N SER A 265 0.49 -20.28 -0.13
CA SER A 265 0.76 -21.70 -0.41
C SER A 265 1.30 -22.42 0.83
N ASN A 266 2.19 -21.76 1.57
CA ASN A 266 2.80 -22.30 2.78
C ASN A 266 1.77 -22.59 3.89
N GLU A 267 0.67 -21.83 3.97
CA GLU A 267 -0.43 -22.12 4.92
C GLU A 267 -1.12 -23.44 4.61
N TRP A 268 -1.25 -23.81 3.32
CA TRP A 268 -1.82 -25.10 2.93
C TRP A 268 -0.88 -26.25 3.29
N PHE A 269 0.39 -26.15 2.88
CA PHE A 269 1.38 -27.23 3.04
C PHE A 269 1.92 -27.38 4.47
N ALA A 270 1.63 -26.43 5.37
CA ALA A 270 1.86 -26.61 6.80
C ALA A 270 0.99 -27.74 7.40
N GLU A 271 -0.19 -27.99 6.83
CA GLU A 271 -1.18 -28.93 7.38
C GLU A 271 -1.54 -30.06 6.40
N ASN A 272 -1.04 -30.01 5.17
CA ASN A 272 -1.40 -30.93 4.10
C ASN A 272 -0.15 -31.41 3.34
N PRO A 273 -0.11 -32.69 2.92
CA PRO A 273 1.05 -33.22 2.21
C PRO A 273 1.14 -32.67 0.77
N ASP A 274 2.33 -32.73 0.17
CA ASP A 274 2.53 -32.46 -1.25
C ASP A 274 1.57 -33.29 -2.13
N GLY A 275 1.11 -32.72 -3.24
CA GLY A 275 0.12 -33.33 -4.13
C GLY A 275 -1.33 -33.20 -3.66
N SER A 276 -1.58 -32.69 -2.45
CA SER A 276 -2.93 -32.43 -1.95
C SER A 276 -3.59 -31.17 -2.52
N TRP A 277 -2.83 -30.26 -3.13
CA TRP A 277 -3.38 -29.07 -3.79
C TRP A 277 -3.98 -29.44 -5.15
N ASN A 278 -5.17 -30.03 -5.11
CA ASN A 278 -5.89 -30.53 -6.29
C ASN A 278 -7.38 -30.23 -6.17
N TRP A 279 -7.87 -29.37 -7.07
CA TRP A 279 -9.28 -28.96 -7.09
C TRP A 279 -10.24 -30.14 -7.30
N LEU A 280 -9.89 -31.10 -8.15
CA LEU A 280 -10.77 -32.20 -8.51
C LEU A 280 -11.00 -33.17 -7.35
N THR A 281 -9.96 -33.42 -6.54
CA THR A 281 -10.04 -34.39 -5.44
C THR A 281 -10.28 -33.75 -4.08
N ASN A 282 -9.92 -32.48 -3.89
CA ASN A 282 -9.98 -31.79 -2.59
C ASN A 282 -10.81 -30.49 -2.61
N LYS A 283 -11.75 -30.33 -3.57
CA LYS A 283 -12.60 -29.13 -3.73
C LYS A 283 -13.16 -28.60 -2.41
N GLN A 284 -13.79 -29.46 -1.61
CA GLN A 284 -14.44 -29.05 -0.37
C GLN A 284 -13.43 -28.44 0.62
N LYS A 285 -12.32 -29.13 0.87
CA LYS A 285 -11.28 -28.68 1.81
C LYS A 285 -10.62 -27.38 1.34
N ILE A 286 -10.39 -27.24 0.03
CA ILE A 286 -9.85 -25.99 -0.55
C ILE A 286 -10.88 -24.86 -0.43
N THR A 287 -12.17 -25.14 -0.59
CA THR A 287 -13.24 -24.15 -0.39
C THR A 287 -13.27 -23.65 1.05
N GLU A 288 -13.21 -24.55 2.04
CA GLU A 288 -13.12 -24.19 3.46
C GLU A 288 -11.87 -23.36 3.77
N PHE A 289 -10.73 -23.70 3.14
CA PHE A 289 -9.48 -22.94 3.23
C PHE A 289 -9.64 -21.51 2.68
N PHE A 290 -10.36 -21.33 1.57
CA PHE A 290 -10.71 -20.01 1.02
C PHE A 290 -11.66 -19.22 1.91
N GLU A 291 -12.68 -19.87 2.47
CA GLU A 291 -13.61 -19.24 3.40
C GLU A 291 -12.89 -18.69 4.64
N HIS A 292 -11.89 -19.41 5.14
CA HIS A 292 -11.07 -18.95 6.26
C HIS A 292 -10.28 -17.69 5.89
N GLY A 293 -9.60 -17.69 4.74
CA GLY A 293 -8.83 -16.52 4.27
C GLY A 293 -9.69 -15.27 4.09
N ALA A 294 -10.83 -15.43 3.42
CA ALA A 294 -11.82 -14.36 3.27
C ALA A 294 -12.36 -13.86 4.60
N SER A 295 -12.68 -14.75 5.53
CA SER A 295 -13.18 -14.36 6.86
C SER A 295 -12.13 -13.60 7.67
N ARG A 296 -10.87 -14.03 7.63
CA ARG A 296 -9.75 -13.38 8.31
C ARG A 296 -9.49 -11.97 7.79
N ALA A 297 -9.59 -11.76 6.48
CA ALA A 297 -9.33 -10.47 5.83
C ALA A 297 -10.46 -9.44 6.02
N LYS A 298 -11.55 -9.79 6.70
CA LYS A 298 -12.68 -8.88 6.92
C LYS A 298 -12.27 -7.67 7.76
N GLY A 299 -12.49 -6.47 7.22
CA GLY A 299 -12.14 -5.21 7.87
C GLY A 299 -10.71 -4.73 7.59
N CYS A 300 -9.92 -5.48 6.81
CA CYS A 300 -8.61 -5.05 6.33
C CYS A 300 -8.69 -4.64 4.85
N ASP A 301 -7.93 -3.63 4.45
CA ASP A 301 -7.78 -3.25 3.04
C ASP A 301 -7.04 -4.37 2.25
N SER A 302 -7.81 -5.22 1.57
CA SER A 302 -7.33 -6.45 0.93
C SER A 302 -7.79 -6.55 -0.51
N TYR A 303 -6.91 -7.06 -1.37
CA TYR A 303 -7.20 -7.32 -2.78
C TYR A 303 -7.12 -8.83 -3.05
N PHE A 304 -8.22 -9.42 -3.50
CA PHE A 304 -8.37 -10.87 -3.56
C PHE A 304 -7.88 -11.42 -4.89
N THR A 305 -6.86 -12.28 -4.85
CA THR A 305 -6.50 -13.11 -6.00
C THR A 305 -7.56 -14.20 -6.18
N LEU A 306 -8.10 -14.32 -7.40
CA LEU A 306 -9.00 -15.38 -7.82
C LEU A 306 -8.27 -16.41 -8.68
N GLY A 307 -8.98 -17.50 -8.98
CA GLY A 307 -8.50 -18.60 -9.79
C GLY A 307 -7.76 -19.66 -8.98
N ILE A 308 -7.24 -20.64 -9.70
CA ILE A 308 -6.38 -21.68 -9.13
C ILE A 308 -5.37 -22.11 -10.18
N ARG A 309 -4.13 -22.32 -9.75
CA ARG A 309 -3.07 -22.98 -10.54
C ARG A 309 -2.64 -24.26 -9.84
N GLY A 310 -1.79 -25.03 -10.51
CA GLY A 310 -1.15 -26.17 -9.89
C GLY A 310 -0.23 -25.75 -8.73
N GLU A 311 0.10 -26.72 -7.91
CA GLU A 311 0.97 -26.59 -6.74
C GLU A 311 2.31 -25.88 -7.07
N TYR A 312 2.75 -24.95 -6.20
CA TYR A 312 3.98 -24.16 -6.35
C TYR A 312 4.15 -23.55 -7.75
N ASP A 313 3.11 -22.87 -8.23
CA ASP A 313 3.11 -22.17 -9.52
C ASP A 313 3.27 -23.08 -10.76
N LYS A 314 3.01 -24.38 -10.60
CA LYS A 314 3.02 -25.34 -11.72
C LYS A 314 1.74 -25.27 -12.54
N LYS A 315 1.84 -25.78 -13.76
CA LYS A 315 0.65 -26.01 -14.60
C LYS A 315 -0.28 -26.99 -13.91
N MET A 316 -1.58 -26.68 -13.94
CA MET A 316 -2.60 -27.59 -13.43
C MET A 316 -2.71 -28.86 -14.30
N LEU A 317 -2.70 -30.03 -13.65
CA LEU A 317 -2.90 -31.31 -14.30
C LEU A 317 -4.40 -31.67 -14.28
N ALA A 318 -5.10 -31.35 -15.36
CA ALA A 318 -6.50 -31.70 -15.58
C ALA A 318 -6.76 -31.95 -17.07
N GLU A 319 -7.75 -32.78 -17.39
CA GLU A 319 -8.19 -33.00 -18.78
C GLU A 319 -8.77 -31.72 -19.39
N ASP A 320 -9.59 -30.99 -18.62
CA ASP A 320 -10.05 -29.65 -18.95
C ASP A 320 -9.66 -28.64 -17.86
N PRO A 321 -8.45 -28.04 -17.97
CA PRO A 321 -8.02 -27.03 -17.01
C PRO A 321 -8.91 -25.77 -17.01
N ALA A 322 -9.51 -25.41 -18.14
CA ALA A 322 -10.32 -24.20 -18.22
C ALA A 322 -11.62 -24.35 -17.41
N ALA A 323 -12.27 -25.52 -17.51
CA ALA A 323 -13.44 -25.84 -16.69
C ALA A 323 -13.14 -25.84 -15.18
N VAL A 324 -11.96 -26.33 -14.79
CA VAL A 324 -11.52 -26.32 -13.39
C VAL A 324 -11.31 -24.90 -12.88
N VAL A 325 -10.62 -24.04 -13.65
CA VAL A 325 -10.42 -22.64 -13.24
C VAL A 325 -11.76 -21.90 -13.17
N GLN A 326 -12.66 -22.14 -14.13
CA GLN A 326 -14.00 -21.54 -14.16
C GLN A 326 -14.80 -21.89 -12.89
N ASP A 327 -14.86 -23.18 -12.54
CA ASP A 327 -15.55 -23.68 -11.33
C ASP A 327 -14.90 -23.15 -10.04
N ALA A 328 -13.57 -22.99 -10.02
CA ALA A 328 -12.86 -22.36 -8.91
C ALA A 328 -13.24 -20.89 -8.73
N ILE A 329 -13.25 -20.10 -9.82
CA ILE A 329 -13.67 -18.69 -9.77
C ILE A 329 -15.11 -18.58 -9.26
N GLU A 330 -16.04 -19.38 -9.79
CA GLU A 330 -17.44 -19.37 -9.35
C GLU A 330 -17.59 -19.72 -7.88
N THR A 331 -16.85 -20.73 -7.41
CA THR A 331 -16.84 -21.13 -5.99
C THR A 331 -16.28 -20.01 -5.10
N GLN A 332 -15.17 -19.39 -5.50
CA GLN A 332 -14.56 -18.26 -4.78
C GLN A 332 -15.51 -17.06 -4.69
N ARG A 333 -16.26 -16.77 -5.76
CA ARG A 333 -17.30 -15.73 -5.77
C ARG A 333 -18.41 -16.02 -4.78
N GLN A 334 -18.84 -17.29 -4.67
CA GLN A 334 -19.82 -17.69 -3.64
C GLN A 334 -19.24 -17.57 -2.22
N VAL A 335 -17.96 -17.88 -2.02
CA VAL A 335 -17.27 -17.64 -0.75
C VAL A 335 -17.26 -16.15 -0.38
N VAL A 336 -16.91 -15.26 -1.32
CA VAL A 336 -16.97 -13.82 -1.09
C VAL A 336 -18.38 -13.38 -0.71
N LYS A 337 -19.40 -13.84 -1.45
CA LYS A 337 -20.80 -13.55 -1.15
C LYS A 337 -21.23 -14.04 0.23
N LYS A 338 -20.81 -15.22 0.64
CA LYS A 338 -21.09 -15.78 1.97
C LYS A 338 -20.51 -14.92 3.09
N VAL A 339 -19.27 -14.44 2.93
CA VAL A 339 -18.53 -13.70 3.97
C VAL A 339 -18.90 -12.21 4.01
N TYR A 340 -19.11 -11.61 2.83
CA TYR A 340 -19.27 -10.16 2.63
C TYR A 340 -20.66 -9.74 2.13
N GLY A 341 -21.56 -10.69 1.84
CA GLY A 341 -22.95 -10.45 1.45
C GLY A 341 -23.19 -10.25 -0.05
N ARG A 342 -22.15 -9.88 -0.83
CA ARG A 342 -22.21 -9.79 -2.31
C ARG A 342 -20.93 -10.36 -2.90
N GLU A 343 -21.02 -10.88 -4.12
CA GLU A 343 -19.88 -11.49 -4.79
C GLU A 343 -18.79 -10.46 -5.15
N ASP A 344 -19.18 -9.21 -5.43
CA ASP A 344 -18.33 -8.06 -5.81
C ASP A 344 -18.02 -7.12 -4.63
N ALA A 345 -18.19 -7.59 -3.39
CA ALA A 345 -18.04 -6.74 -2.19
C ALA A 345 -16.59 -6.34 -1.87
N VAL A 346 -15.60 -7.03 -2.45
CA VAL A 346 -14.17 -6.79 -2.26
C VAL A 346 -13.46 -6.73 -3.62
N PRO A 347 -12.39 -5.93 -3.76
CA PRO A 347 -11.64 -5.89 -5.01
C PRO A 347 -10.99 -7.25 -5.28
N GLN A 348 -11.05 -7.68 -6.54
CA GLN A 348 -10.66 -9.00 -6.99
C GLN A 348 -9.83 -8.90 -8.26
N LEU A 349 -8.75 -9.67 -8.34
CA LEU A 349 -7.91 -9.77 -9.53
C LEU A 349 -7.83 -11.23 -10.00
N PHE A 350 -7.63 -11.39 -11.29
CA PHE A 350 -7.32 -12.67 -11.89
C PHE A 350 -6.15 -12.49 -12.85
N ALA A 351 -5.08 -13.27 -12.65
CA ALA A 351 -3.88 -13.19 -13.46
C ALA A 351 -4.02 -14.02 -14.72
N ILE A 352 -3.80 -13.37 -15.85
CA ILE A 352 -3.79 -14.01 -17.16
C ILE A 352 -2.38 -14.56 -17.42
N TYR A 353 -1.96 -15.58 -16.63
CA TYR A 353 -0.59 -16.10 -16.61
C TYR A 353 -0.39 -17.37 -17.42
N LYS A 354 0.68 -17.39 -18.23
CA LYS A 354 1.16 -18.57 -18.99
C LYS A 354 0.01 -19.28 -19.73
N GLU A 355 -0.34 -20.51 -19.34
CA GLU A 355 -1.38 -21.32 -19.97
C GLU A 355 -2.79 -20.72 -19.85
N VAL A 356 -3.05 -19.91 -18.82
CA VAL A 356 -4.35 -19.27 -18.57
C VAL A 356 -4.68 -18.26 -19.67
N GLN A 357 -3.66 -17.63 -20.26
CA GLN A 357 -3.85 -16.69 -21.36
C GLN A 357 -4.55 -17.34 -22.56
N SER A 358 -4.12 -18.54 -22.95
CA SER A 358 -4.75 -19.26 -24.07
C SER A 358 -6.20 -19.65 -23.75
N MET A 359 -6.50 -20.03 -22.50
CA MET A 359 -7.87 -20.36 -22.08
C MET A 359 -8.80 -19.15 -22.16
N PHE A 360 -8.31 -17.98 -21.73
CA PHE A 360 -9.04 -16.73 -21.79
C PHE A 360 -9.26 -16.26 -23.24
N GLU A 361 -8.21 -16.24 -24.06
CA GLU A 361 -8.29 -15.76 -25.46
C GLU A 361 -9.15 -16.64 -26.37
N THR A 362 -9.23 -17.94 -26.08
CA THR A 362 -10.08 -18.88 -26.82
C THR A 362 -11.54 -18.91 -26.32
N GLY A 363 -11.88 -18.07 -25.35
CA GLY A 363 -13.24 -17.98 -24.78
C GLY A 363 -13.63 -19.17 -23.91
N ARG A 364 -12.68 -20.03 -23.54
CA ARG A 364 -12.93 -21.19 -22.66
C ARG A 364 -12.96 -20.82 -21.18
N LEU A 365 -12.54 -19.61 -20.83
CA LEU A 365 -12.53 -19.07 -19.48
C LEU A 365 -13.16 -17.68 -19.49
N SER A 366 -14.18 -17.48 -18.66
CA SER A 366 -14.90 -16.21 -18.52
C SER A 366 -14.57 -15.58 -17.16
N VAL A 367 -14.21 -14.29 -17.18
CA VAL A 367 -13.84 -13.54 -15.97
C VAL A 367 -14.91 -12.47 -15.70
N PRO A 368 -15.55 -12.46 -14.51
CA PRO A 368 -16.58 -11.47 -14.15
C PRO A 368 -16.12 -10.02 -14.39
N ASP A 369 -17.00 -9.15 -14.88
CA ASP A 369 -16.64 -7.81 -15.38
C ASP A 369 -15.97 -6.89 -14.35
N ASP A 370 -16.29 -7.08 -13.06
CA ASP A 370 -15.72 -6.34 -11.92
C ASP A 370 -14.32 -6.81 -11.50
N VAL A 371 -13.86 -7.96 -12.00
CA VAL A 371 -12.54 -8.51 -11.67
C VAL A 371 -11.47 -7.89 -12.57
N THR A 372 -10.41 -7.38 -11.95
CA THR A 372 -9.25 -6.83 -12.64
C THR A 372 -8.48 -7.91 -13.37
N LEU A 373 -8.19 -7.68 -14.66
CA LEU A 373 -7.32 -8.54 -15.44
C LEU A 373 -5.87 -8.14 -15.18
N LEU A 374 -5.11 -9.00 -14.51
CA LEU A 374 -3.68 -8.78 -14.28
C LEU A 374 -2.88 -9.42 -15.41
N PHE A 375 -2.27 -8.57 -16.25
CA PHE A 375 -1.33 -8.98 -17.29
C PHE A 375 0.08 -9.05 -16.70
N GLN A 376 0.97 -9.84 -17.29
CA GLN A 376 2.38 -9.83 -16.90
C GLN A 376 3.33 -9.75 -18.09
N ASP A 377 4.57 -9.43 -17.77
CA ASP A 377 5.71 -9.59 -18.65
C ASP A 377 6.08 -11.06 -18.89
N ASP A 378 7.13 -11.28 -19.68
CA ASP A 378 7.70 -12.59 -19.96
C ASP A 378 8.64 -13.09 -18.84
N ASN A 379 8.57 -12.47 -17.67
CA ASN A 379 9.50 -12.56 -16.55
C ASN A 379 10.91 -12.01 -16.84
N PHE A 380 11.12 -11.32 -17.96
CA PHE A 380 12.37 -10.65 -18.34
C PHE A 380 12.13 -9.20 -18.80
N GLY A 381 11.03 -8.58 -18.36
CA GLY A 381 10.71 -7.18 -18.61
C GLY A 381 9.96 -6.88 -19.91
N THR A 382 9.57 -7.88 -20.71
CA THR A 382 8.76 -7.62 -21.92
C THR A 382 7.28 -7.96 -21.66
N ILE A 383 6.42 -6.94 -21.60
CA ILE A 383 4.97 -7.12 -21.43
C ILE A 383 4.42 -8.02 -22.55
N ARG A 384 3.82 -9.16 -22.18
CA ARG A 384 3.36 -10.18 -23.15
C ARG A 384 2.09 -9.76 -23.89
N ARG A 385 1.21 -9.04 -23.20
CA ARG A 385 -0.12 -8.63 -23.69
C ARG A 385 -0.59 -7.41 -22.91
N LEU A 386 -1.34 -6.55 -23.60
CA LEU A 386 -2.09 -5.45 -23.03
C LEU A 386 -3.59 -5.61 -23.31
N PRO A 387 -4.47 -4.92 -22.57
CA PRO A 387 -5.90 -4.95 -22.82
C PRO A 387 -6.23 -4.59 -24.27
N THR A 388 -7.16 -5.32 -24.88
CA THR A 388 -7.82 -4.89 -26.11
C THR A 388 -8.74 -3.69 -25.84
N LYS A 389 -9.23 -3.05 -26.92
CA LYS A 389 -10.21 -1.94 -26.80
C LYS A 389 -11.49 -2.33 -26.06
N GLU A 390 -11.93 -3.59 -26.19
CA GLU A 390 -13.12 -4.07 -25.48
C GLU A 390 -12.80 -4.43 -24.02
N GLU A 391 -11.65 -5.07 -23.76
CA GLU A 391 -11.22 -5.37 -22.40
C GLU A 391 -10.96 -4.11 -21.57
N ALA A 392 -10.50 -3.02 -22.20
CA ALA A 392 -10.28 -1.73 -21.55
C ALA A 392 -11.58 -1.06 -21.04
N LYS A 393 -12.76 -1.53 -21.48
CA LYS A 393 -14.07 -1.02 -21.01
C LYS A 393 -14.58 -1.74 -19.76
N ARG A 394 -13.92 -2.84 -19.35
CA ARG A 394 -14.34 -3.64 -18.19
C ARG A 394 -14.29 -2.83 -16.91
N LYS A 395 -15.27 -3.01 -16.01
CA LYS A 395 -15.33 -2.29 -14.73
C LYS A 395 -14.14 -2.55 -13.83
N GLY A 396 -13.64 -3.78 -13.81
CA GLY A 396 -12.45 -4.15 -13.04
C GLY A 396 -11.16 -3.57 -13.62
N GLY A 397 -11.15 -3.07 -14.85
CA GLY A 397 -9.94 -2.58 -15.50
C GLY A 397 -8.86 -3.65 -15.65
N ALA A 398 -7.61 -3.20 -15.67
CA ALA A 398 -6.45 -4.05 -15.88
C ALA A 398 -5.24 -3.59 -15.05
N GLY A 399 -4.31 -4.51 -14.78
CA GLY A 399 -3.04 -4.24 -14.12
C GLY A 399 -1.87 -4.90 -14.84
N VAL A 400 -0.64 -4.58 -14.41
CA VAL A 400 0.60 -5.19 -14.91
C VAL A 400 1.42 -5.71 -13.73
N TYR A 401 1.86 -6.97 -13.82
CA TYR A 401 2.90 -7.56 -12.99
C TYR A 401 4.21 -7.61 -13.80
N TYR A 402 5.27 -6.99 -13.26
CA TYR A 402 6.54 -6.77 -13.95
C TYR A 402 7.70 -7.31 -13.11
N HIS A 403 8.68 -7.95 -13.75
CA HIS A 403 9.80 -8.58 -13.07
C HIS A 403 11.06 -7.71 -13.13
N LEU A 404 11.60 -7.37 -11.96
CA LEU A 404 12.97 -6.85 -11.81
C LEU A 404 13.96 -7.91 -11.34
N GLN A 405 13.44 -9.10 -11.02
CA GLN A 405 14.15 -10.29 -10.56
C GLN A 405 13.30 -11.51 -10.93
N TYR A 406 13.93 -12.65 -11.25
CA TYR A 406 13.19 -13.87 -11.56
C TYR A 406 13.97 -15.15 -11.26
N VAL A 407 13.24 -16.20 -10.87
CA VAL A 407 13.71 -17.58 -10.81
C VAL A 407 12.99 -18.44 -11.83
N GLY A 408 13.74 -18.93 -12.81
CA GLY A 408 13.22 -19.83 -13.82
C GLY A 408 14.04 -19.82 -15.10
N ASP A 409 13.43 -20.36 -16.16
CA ASP A 409 14.05 -20.50 -17.47
C ASP A 409 14.16 -19.16 -18.22
N PRO A 410 15.15 -18.99 -19.12
CA PRO A 410 16.25 -19.93 -19.39
C PRO A 410 17.35 -19.89 -18.33
N ARG A 411 17.38 -18.84 -17.50
CA ARG A 411 18.30 -18.70 -16.37
C ARG A 411 17.78 -17.62 -15.41
N SER A 412 17.80 -17.92 -14.12
CA SER A 412 17.46 -16.97 -13.06
C SER A 412 18.42 -15.77 -13.05
N TYR A 413 17.89 -14.59 -12.72
CA TYR A 413 18.67 -13.38 -12.43
C TYR A 413 18.24 -12.82 -11.08
N LYS A 414 19.11 -13.00 -10.07
CA LYS A 414 18.78 -12.80 -8.65
C LYS A 414 19.71 -11.86 -7.89
N TRP A 415 20.80 -11.42 -8.51
CA TRP A 415 21.95 -10.95 -7.75
C TRP A 415 21.98 -9.43 -7.57
N ILE A 416 21.89 -8.69 -8.67
CA ILE A 416 21.98 -7.22 -8.72
C ILE A 416 20.98 -6.69 -9.76
N ASN A 417 20.75 -5.38 -9.78
CA ASN A 417 19.89 -4.78 -10.80
C ASN A 417 20.48 -4.97 -12.21
N THR A 418 19.68 -5.52 -13.11
CA THR A 418 20.00 -5.70 -14.55
C THR A 418 18.97 -5.02 -15.46
N ASN A 419 18.14 -4.14 -14.91
CA ASN A 419 17.07 -3.44 -15.61
C ASN A 419 17.46 -1.97 -15.84
N SER A 420 17.21 -1.46 -17.05
CA SER A 420 17.44 -0.07 -17.43
C SER A 420 16.16 0.76 -17.29
N LEU A 421 16.31 2.05 -16.96
CA LEU A 421 15.22 3.02 -16.84
C LEU A 421 14.69 3.51 -18.20
#